data_AF-A0A7C2M995-F1
#
_entry.id   AF-A0A7C2M995-F1
#
_cell.length_a   1.000
_cell.length_b   1.000
_cell.length_c   1.000
_cell.angle_alpha   90.00
_cell.angle_beta   90.00
_cell.angle_gamma   90.00
#
_symmetry.space_group_name_H-M   'P 1'
#
loop_
_entity.id
_entity.type
_entity.pdbx_description
1 polymer ?
#
loop_
_entity_poly.entity_id
_entity_poly.type
_entity_poly.pdbx_seq_one_letter_code
_entity_poly.pdbx_strand_id
1 'polypeptide(L)'
;MKTASMFIILVILCMSGCRERKSLKELENLHARSAIEEQNKMIVRKWLLEVNEDNYEQLFGKLWAKDCKQILNSGKDTLEYEQFKELLAWLYAELPVITHEVHDIIARGDKVAAYFSAKATHDVTSFGVPATGRDLEWSAIAIFQLSGGRIQFRWEVADMLGMYEQLGMKLQLDETTENQSEM
;
A
#
# COMPACT_ATOMS: atom_id res chain seq x y z
N MET A 1 -13.10 63.66 -18.31
CA MET A 1 -12.95 63.05 -16.96
C MET A 1 -13.89 61.87 -16.69
N LYS A 2 -15.16 61.88 -17.12
CA LYS A 2 -16.09 60.76 -16.84
C LYS A 2 -15.75 59.43 -17.54
N THR A 3 -15.14 59.48 -18.73
CA THR A 3 -14.77 58.30 -19.52
C THR A 3 -13.58 57.52 -18.95
N ALA A 4 -12.55 58.20 -18.47
CA ALA A 4 -11.38 57.56 -17.86
C ALA A 4 -11.73 56.81 -16.56
N SER A 5 -12.64 57.38 -15.75
CA SER A 5 -13.10 56.75 -14.50
C SER A 5 -13.92 55.48 -14.73
N MET A 6 -14.71 55.43 -15.80
CA MET A 6 -15.54 54.28 -16.17
C MET A 6 -14.68 53.12 -16.72
N PHE A 7 -13.59 53.42 -17.42
CA PHE A 7 -12.63 52.43 -17.93
C PHE A 7 -11.86 51.74 -16.78
N ILE A 8 -11.46 52.51 -15.77
CA ILE A 8 -10.75 51.98 -14.59
C ILE A 8 -11.65 51.02 -13.80
N ILE A 9 -12.94 51.36 -13.62
CA ILE A 9 -13.92 50.50 -12.93
C ILE A 9 -14.14 49.18 -13.70
N LEU A 10 -14.24 49.24 -15.03
CA LEU A 10 -14.40 48.04 -15.87
C LEU A 10 -13.19 47.10 -15.78
N VAL A 11 -11.97 47.65 -15.77
CA VAL A 11 -10.73 46.88 -15.62
C VAL A 11 -10.66 46.23 -14.23
N ILE A 12 -11.00 46.95 -13.16
CA ILE A 12 -11.04 46.41 -11.79
C ILE A 12 -12.05 45.25 -11.68
N LEU A 13 -13.26 45.41 -12.21
CA LEU A 13 -14.28 44.34 -12.23
C LEU A 13 -13.82 43.13 -13.03
N CYS A 14 -13.14 43.35 -14.16
CA CYS A 14 -12.59 42.27 -14.99
C CYS A 14 -11.47 41.50 -14.26
N MET A 15 -10.58 42.22 -13.58
CA MET A 15 -9.49 41.64 -12.78
C MET A 15 -10.02 40.85 -11.57
N SER A 16 -11.05 41.36 -10.87
CA SER A 16 -11.73 40.64 -9.78
C SER A 16 -12.41 39.36 -10.29
N GLY A 17 -13.14 39.42 -11.41
CA GLY A 17 -13.77 38.25 -12.01
C GLY A 17 -12.80 37.22 -12.59
N CYS A 18 -11.58 37.61 -12.98
CA CYS A 18 -10.51 36.68 -13.35
C CYS A 18 -9.89 36.00 -12.12
N ARG A 19 -9.71 36.75 -11.02
CA ARG A 19 -9.18 36.24 -9.76
C ARG A 19 -10.12 35.22 -9.12
N GLU A 20 -11.42 35.52 -9.06
CA GLU A 20 -12.46 34.62 -8.54
C GLU A 20 -12.58 33.32 -9.36
N ARG A 21 -12.56 33.41 -10.69
CA ARG A 21 -12.58 32.24 -11.58
C ARG A 21 -11.34 31.35 -11.39
N LYS A 22 -10.16 31.94 -11.20
CA LYS A 22 -8.93 31.17 -10.93
C LYS A 22 -9.01 30.43 -9.59
N SER A 23 -9.47 31.10 -8.52
CA SER A 23 -9.63 30.46 -7.20
C SER A 23 -10.67 29.35 -7.17
N LEU A 24 -11.78 29.49 -7.91
CA LEU A 24 -12.80 28.44 -8.01
C LEU A 24 -12.23 27.18 -8.69
N LYS A 25 -11.50 27.34 -9.79
CA LYS A 25 -10.86 26.23 -10.48
C LYS A 25 -9.82 25.52 -9.61
N GLU A 26 -9.05 26.28 -8.81
CA GLU A 26 -8.10 25.71 -7.84
C GLU A 26 -8.82 24.92 -6.75
N LEU A 27 -9.94 25.43 -6.22
CA LEU A 27 -10.76 24.73 -5.22
C LEU A 27 -11.39 23.46 -5.78
N GLU A 28 -11.95 23.49 -6.99
CA GLU A 28 -12.48 22.32 -7.68
C GLU A 28 -11.42 21.24 -7.87
N ASN A 29 -10.21 21.62 -8.29
CA ASN A 29 -9.09 20.69 -8.42
C ASN A 29 -8.67 20.08 -7.07
N LEU A 30 -8.66 20.87 -6.00
CA LEU A 30 -8.36 20.39 -4.65
C LEU A 30 -9.42 19.39 -4.16
N HIS A 31 -10.70 19.69 -4.37
CA HIS A 31 -11.80 18.79 -4.03
C HIS A 31 -11.74 17.49 -4.85
N ALA A 32 -11.50 17.58 -6.16
CA ALA A 32 -11.36 16.41 -7.02
C ALA A 32 -10.17 15.53 -6.58
N ARG A 33 -9.04 16.14 -6.24
CA ARG A 33 -7.87 15.41 -5.73
C ARG A 33 -8.18 14.74 -4.39
N SER A 34 -8.77 15.47 -3.45
CA SER A 34 -9.15 14.92 -2.14
C SER A 34 -10.14 13.77 -2.27
N ALA A 35 -11.13 13.87 -3.18
CA ALA A 35 -12.07 12.79 -3.43
C ALA A 35 -11.38 11.52 -3.96
N ILE A 36 -10.41 11.67 -4.89
CA ILE A 36 -9.61 10.55 -5.40
C ILE A 36 -8.73 9.96 -4.29
N GLU A 37 -8.09 10.80 -3.48
CA GLU A 37 -7.27 10.37 -2.34
C GLU A 37 -8.09 9.57 -1.32
N GLU A 38 -9.31 10.02 -0.98
CA GLU A 38 -10.21 9.27 -0.10
C GLU A 38 -10.68 7.95 -0.73
N GLN A 39 -11.02 7.96 -2.02
CA GLN A 39 -11.36 6.73 -2.74
C GLN A 39 -10.21 5.72 -2.69
N ASN A 40 -8.99 6.17 -2.93
CA ASN A 40 -7.81 5.32 -2.92
C ASN A 40 -7.55 4.73 -1.53
N LYS A 41 -7.69 5.54 -0.46
CA LYS A 41 -7.61 5.04 0.92
C LYS A 41 -8.66 3.98 1.21
N MET A 42 -9.90 4.18 0.76
CA MET A 42 -10.97 3.19 0.94
C MET A 42 -10.65 1.87 0.24
N ILE A 43 -10.10 1.89 -0.97
CA ILE A 43 -9.70 0.69 -1.71
C ILE A 43 -8.60 -0.06 -0.98
N VAL A 44 -7.53 0.64 -0.55
CA VAL A 44 -6.41 0.02 0.16
C VAL A 44 -6.82 -0.51 1.53
N ARG A 45 -7.60 0.26 2.29
CA ARG A 45 -8.14 -0.18 3.58
C ARG A 45 -9.02 -1.42 3.41
N LYS A 46 -9.86 -1.45 2.38
CA LYS A 46 -10.69 -2.63 2.05
C LYS A 46 -9.83 -3.85 1.76
N TRP A 47 -8.78 -3.70 0.96
CA TRP A 47 -7.83 -4.79 0.70
C TRP A 47 -7.21 -5.30 2.00
N LEU A 48 -6.66 -4.43 2.83
CA LEU A 48 -5.95 -4.84 4.06
C LEU A 48 -6.90 -5.49 5.08
N LEU A 49 -8.08 -4.94 5.31
CA LEU A 49 -8.97 -5.38 6.38
C LEU A 49 -9.88 -6.55 6.01
N GLU A 50 -10.25 -6.70 4.74
CA GLU A 50 -11.24 -7.70 4.33
C GLU A 50 -10.64 -8.94 3.69
N VAL A 51 -9.38 -8.90 3.22
CA VAL A 51 -8.74 -10.06 2.58
C VAL A 51 -8.53 -11.19 3.59
N ASN A 52 -8.91 -12.42 3.20
CA ASN A 52 -8.71 -13.63 3.98
C ASN A 52 -8.66 -14.88 3.06
N GLU A 53 -8.47 -16.05 3.66
CA GLU A 53 -8.40 -17.35 2.95
C GLU A 53 -9.63 -17.60 2.05
N ASP A 54 -10.83 -17.23 2.47
CA ASP A 54 -12.07 -17.51 1.75
C ASP A 54 -12.30 -16.60 0.54
N ASN A 55 -11.69 -15.40 0.53
CA ASN A 55 -12.04 -14.35 -0.43
C ASN A 55 -10.87 -13.73 -1.19
N TYR A 56 -9.62 -14.11 -0.92
CA TYR A 56 -8.46 -13.44 -1.49
C TYR A 56 -8.50 -13.38 -3.01
N GLU A 57 -8.91 -14.46 -3.69
CA GLU A 57 -8.97 -14.48 -5.16
C GLU A 57 -10.03 -13.51 -5.70
N GLN A 58 -11.23 -13.51 -5.11
CA GLN A 58 -12.31 -12.61 -5.51
C GLN A 58 -11.92 -11.14 -5.26
N LEU A 59 -11.38 -10.85 -4.08
CA LEU A 59 -11.01 -9.50 -3.70
C LEU A 59 -9.82 -8.99 -4.52
N PHE A 60 -8.84 -9.87 -4.80
CA PHE A 60 -7.71 -9.58 -5.67
C PHE A 60 -8.19 -9.24 -7.09
N GLY A 61 -9.07 -10.05 -7.67
CA GLY A 61 -9.68 -9.80 -8.98
C GLY A 61 -10.48 -8.49 -9.07
N LYS A 62 -11.06 -8.04 -7.95
CA LYS A 62 -11.86 -6.81 -7.88
C LYS A 62 -11.02 -5.55 -7.70
N LEU A 63 -10.03 -5.59 -6.82
CA LEU A 63 -9.30 -4.39 -6.37
C LEU A 63 -7.99 -4.15 -7.12
N TRP A 64 -7.42 -5.17 -7.75
CA TRP A 64 -6.12 -5.08 -8.43
C TRP A 64 -6.28 -5.04 -9.94
N ALA A 65 -5.37 -4.31 -10.60
CA ALA A 65 -5.25 -4.29 -12.04
C ALA A 65 -4.58 -5.59 -12.53
N LYS A 66 -4.90 -6.06 -13.74
CA LYS A 66 -4.34 -7.30 -14.29
C LYS A 66 -2.86 -7.19 -14.67
N ASP A 67 -2.37 -5.98 -14.85
CA ASP A 67 -0.97 -5.62 -15.09
C ASP A 67 -0.29 -5.12 -13.80
N CYS A 68 -0.84 -5.43 -12.62
CA CYS A 68 -0.26 -4.97 -11.38
C CYS A 68 1.09 -5.63 -11.07
N LYS A 69 1.94 -4.89 -10.37
CA LYS A 69 3.25 -5.36 -9.93
C LYS A 69 3.44 -5.19 -8.44
N GLN A 70 4.19 -6.10 -7.83
CA GLN A 70 4.48 -6.05 -6.42
C GLN A 70 5.95 -6.29 -6.11
N ILE A 71 6.51 -5.51 -5.19
CA ILE A 71 7.82 -5.72 -4.59
C ILE A 71 7.64 -6.02 -3.12
N LEU A 72 8.36 -7.04 -2.64
CA LEU A 72 8.35 -7.46 -1.24
C LEU A 72 9.72 -7.23 -0.61
N ASN A 73 9.72 -6.58 0.56
CA ASN A 73 10.90 -6.26 1.35
C ASN A 73 12.01 -5.61 0.50
N SER A 74 13.22 -6.16 0.58
CA SER A 74 14.40 -5.75 -0.19
C SER A 74 14.55 -6.54 -1.50
N GLY A 75 13.49 -7.21 -1.95
CA GLY A 75 13.47 -7.92 -3.23
C GLY A 75 13.72 -6.96 -4.39
N LYS A 76 14.50 -7.41 -5.39
CA LYS A 76 14.78 -6.64 -6.61
C LYS A 76 13.77 -6.93 -7.72
N ASP A 77 13.13 -8.08 -7.64
CA ASP A 77 12.21 -8.56 -8.67
C ASP A 77 10.77 -8.16 -8.34
N THR A 78 10.02 -7.87 -9.39
CA THR A 78 8.58 -7.62 -9.30
C THR A 78 7.81 -8.93 -9.48
N LEU A 79 6.86 -9.19 -8.59
CA LEU A 79 5.82 -10.19 -8.80
C LEU A 79 4.74 -9.57 -9.68
N GLU A 80 4.47 -10.20 -10.81
CA GLU A 80 3.33 -9.89 -11.68
C GLU A 80 2.04 -10.53 -11.12
N TYR A 81 0.89 -10.21 -11.72
CA TYR A 81 -0.43 -10.56 -11.21
C TYR A 81 -0.60 -12.03 -10.77
N GLU A 82 -0.27 -13.00 -11.65
CA GLU A 82 -0.44 -14.43 -11.32
C GLU A 82 0.56 -14.90 -10.26
N GLN A 83 1.80 -14.39 -10.29
CA GLN A 83 2.83 -14.73 -9.28
C GLN A 83 2.42 -14.22 -7.89
N PHE A 84 1.81 -13.03 -7.82
CA PHE A 84 1.30 -12.54 -6.55
C PHE A 84 0.06 -13.31 -6.08
N LYS A 85 -0.81 -13.73 -7.00
CA LYS A 85 -1.94 -14.61 -6.66
C LYS A 85 -1.47 -15.95 -6.10
N GLU A 86 -0.46 -16.57 -6.70
CA GLU A 86 0.17 -17.79 -6.20
C GLU A 86 0.79 -17.59 -4.81
N LEU A 87 1.46 -16.45 -4.59
CA LEU A 87 1.99 -16.11 -3.27
C LEU A 87 0.88 -15.96 -2.21
N LEU A 88 -0.25 -15.34 -2.55
CA LEU A 88 -1.39 -15.23 -1.64
C LEU A 88 -1.95 -16.62 -1.30
N ALA A 89 -2.11 -17.49 -2.30
CA ALA A 89 -2.57 -18.85 -2.09
C ALA A 89 -1.61 -19.63 -1.16
N TRP A 90 -0.30 -19.48 -1.36
CA TRP A 90 0.70 -20.06 -0.46
C TRP A 90 0.61 -19.48 0.95
N LEU A 91 0.52 -18.15 1.10
CA LEU A 91 0.41 -17.49 2.41
C LEU A 91 -0.79 -17.99 3.21
N TYR A 92 -1.98 -18.09 2.59
CA TYR A 92 -3.17 -18.60 3.29
C TYR A 92 -3.13 -20.10 3.55
N ALA A 93 -2.35 -20.88 2.80
CA ALA A 93 -2.12 -22.28 3.16
C ALA A 93 -1.21 -22.42 4.39
N GLU A 94 -0.22 -21.53 4.55
CA GLU A 94 0.78 -21.57 5.63
C GLU A 94 0.30 -20.85 6.91
N LEU A 95 -0.58 -19.86 6.76
CA LEU A 95 -1.21 -19.07 7.82
C LEU A 95 -2.70 -18.85 7.50
N PRO A 96 -3.56 -19.87 7.71
CA PRO A 96 -4.98 -19.81 7.30
C PRO A 96 -5.76 -18.70 7.99
N VAL A 97 -5.49 -18.49 9.28
CA VAL A 97 -6.09 -17.41 10.06
C VAL A 97 -5.08 -16.29 10.21
N ILE A 98 -5.13 -15.34 9.27
CA ILE A 98 -4.36 -14.09 9.32
C ILE A 98 -5.33 -12.90 9.28
N THR A 99 -5.09 -11.92 10.16
CA THR A 99 -5.87 -10.67 10.22
C THR A 99 -4.93 -9.48 10.22
N HIS A 100 -5.42 -8.34 9.73
CA HIS A 100 -4.64 -7.11 9.68
C HIS A 100 -5.30 -5.99 10.51
N GLU A 101 -4.46 -5.17 11.13
CA GLU A 101 -4.86 -3.94 11.81
C GLU A 101 -4.16 -2.75 11.15
N VAL A 102 -4.94 -1.76 10.68
CA VAL A 102 -4.41 -0.56 10.01
C VAL A 102 -4.19 0.54 11.05
N HIS A 103 -2.93 0.85 11.33
CA HIS A 103 -2.51 1.86 12.31
C HIS A 103 -2.53 3.29 11.74
N ASP A 104 -2.08 3.44 10.49
CA ASP A 104 -2.12 4.73 9.78
C ASP A 104 -2.30 4.52 8.27
N ILE A 105 -2.93 5.49 7.62
CA ILE A 105 -3.11 5.49 6.17
C ILE A 105 -3.18 6.92 5.63
N ILE A 106 -2.23 7.23 4.75
CA ILE A 106 -2.10 8.54 4.12
C ILE A 106 -2.16 8.40 2.61
N ALA A 107 -2.77 9.39 1.94
CA ALA A 107 -2.85 9.42 0.49
C ALA A 107 -2.38 10.75 -0.07
N ARG A 108 -1.74 10.69 -1.23
CA ARG A 108 -1.35 11.86 -2.02
C ARG A 108 -1.42 11.51 -3.50
N GLY A 109 -2.34 12.15 -4.21
CA GLY A 109 -2.64 11.85 -5.60
C GLY A 109 -2.99 10.38 -5.81
N ASP A 110 -2.16 9.69 -6.59
CA ASP A 110 -2.33 8.28 -6.95
C ASP A 110 -1.70 7.29 -5.97
N LYS A 111 -1.03 7.77 -4.90
CA LYS A 111 -0.34 6.92 -3.93
C LYS A 111 -1.04 6.89 -2.59
N VAL A 112 -0.98 5.73 -1.95
CA VAL A 112 -1.44 5.50 -0.58
C VAL A 112 -0.32 4.80 0.17
N ALA A 113 0.11 5.34 1.30
CA ALA A 113 0.99 4.64 2.21
C ALA A 113 0.17 4.18 3.42
N ALA A 114 0.39 2.95 3.87
CA ALA A 114 -0.26 2.38 5.04
C ALA A 114 0.78 1.76 5.97
N TYR A 115 0.62 2.01 7.27
CA TYR A 115 1.29 1.26 8.33
C TYR A 115 0.25 0.35 8.98
N PHE A 116 0.55 -0.94 9.07
CA PHE A 116 -0.37 -1.95 9.57
C PHE A 116 0.39 -3.09 10.25
N SER A 117 -0.28 -3.85 11.12
CA SER A 117 0.23 -5.13 11.62
C SER A 117 -0.61 -6.28 11.10
N ALA A 118 0.00 -7.45 11.06
CA ALA A 118 -0.66 -8.71 10.80
C ALA A 118 -0.56 -9.59 12.06
N LYS A 119 -1.61 -10.36 12.31
CA LYS A 119 -1.68 -11.35 13.40
C LYS A 119 -2.12 -12.68 12.83
N ALA A 120 -1.44 -13.75 13.22
CA ALA A 120 -1.79 -15.11 12.80
C ALA A 120 -1.52 -16.12 13.91
N THR A 121 -2.22 -17.24 13.91
CA THR A 121 -1.92 -18.37 14.80
C THR A 121 -1.16 -19.44 14.02
N HIS A 122 -0.01 -19.88 14.55
CA HIS A 122 0.86 -20.86 13.90
C HIS A 122 0.42 -22.31 14.22
N ASP A 123 -0.66 -22.73 13.55
CA ASP A 123 -1.36 -24.01 13.78
C ASP A 123 -1.07 -25.09 12.72
N VAL A 124 -0.31 -24.76 11.69
CA VAL A 124 0.15 -25.70 10.66
C VAL A 124 1.67 -25.71 10.62
N THR A 125 2.25 -26.77 10.08
CA THR A 125 3.70 -26.78 9.79
C THR A 125 3.97 -25.81 8.65
N SER A 126 4.54 -24.66 8.97
CA SER A 126 4.90 -23.64 7.98
C SER A 126 6.32 -23.10 8.20
N PHE A 127 6.90 -22.51 7.15
CA PHE A 127 8.27 -21.94 7.19
C PHE A 127 9.37 -22.91 7.65
N GLY A 128 9.14 -24.22 7.48
CA GLY A 128 10.07 -25.27 7.95
C GLY A 128 10.00 -25.57 9.47
N VAL A 129 9.02 -25.03 10.18
CA VAL A 129 8.81 -25.19 11.62
C VAL A 129 7.50 -25.93 11.86
N PRO A 130 7.47 -26.99 12.71
CA PRO A 130 6.20 -27.62 13.10
C PRO A 130 5.25 -26.63 13.78
N ALA A 131 3.94 -26.83 13.63
CA ALA A 131 2.92 -26.04 14.29
C ALA A 131 3.25 -25.80 15.78
N THR A 132 3.40 -24.53 16.17
CA THR A 132 3.82 -24.17 17.54
C THR A 132 2.63 -23.83 18.45
N GLY A 133 1.46 -23.56 17.88
CA GLY A 133 0.28 -23.05 18.60
C GLY A 133 0.46 -21.65 19.19
N ARG A 134 1.49 -20.91 18.75
CA ARG A 134 1.74 -19.52 19.19
C ARG A 134 1.02 -18.55 18.27
N ASP A 135 0.58 -17.44 18.86
CA ASP A 135 0.22 -16.27 18.08
C ASP A 135 1.49 -15.54 17.61
N LEU A 136 1.48 -15.18 16.34
CA LEU A 136 2.49 -14.37 15.67
C LEU A 136 1.93 -12.98 15.44
N GLU A 137 2.75 -11.95 15.64
CA GLU A 137 2.44 -10.59 15.26
C GLU A 137 3.65 -9.92 14.60
N TRP A 138 3.45 -9.27 13.46
CA TRP A 138 4.49 -8.49 12.81
C TRP A 138 3.90 -7.24 12.16
N SER A 139 4.74 -6.23 11.95
CA SER A 139 4.33 -4.97 11.36
C SER A 139 4.84 -4.81 9.93
N ALA A 140 4.13 -4.02 9.13
CA ALA A 140 4.46 -3.73 7.76
C ALA A 140 4.13 -2.28 7.38
N ILE A 141 4.93 -1.73 6.48
CA ILE A 141 4.62 -0.50 5.76
C ILE A 141 4.52 -0.84 4.28
N ALA A 142 3.45 -0.40 3.64
CA ALA A 142 3.30 -0.56 2.21
C ALA A 142 2.93 0.76 1.52
N ILE A 143 3.52 0.99 0.34
CA ILE A 143 3.15 2.05 -0.58
C ILE A 143 2.41 1.41 -1.76
N PHE A 144 1.18 1.83 -1.96
CA PHE A 144 0.32 1.44 -3.07
C PHE A 144 0.26 2.57 -4.09
N GLN A 145 0.24 2.24 -5.37
CA GLN A 145 -0.11 3.15 -6.44
C GLN A 145 -1.37 2.64 -7.13
N LEU A 146 -2.34 3.55 -7.33
CA LEU A 146 -3.63 3.23 -7.90
C LEU A 146 -3.87 4.00 -9.20
N SER A 147 -4.58 3.38 -10.12
CA SER A 147 -5.05 4.01 -11.35
C SER A 147 -6.39 3.41 -11.75
N GLY A 148 -7.32 4.24 -12.23
CA GLY A 148 -8.66 3.79 -12.60
C GLY A 148 -9.42 3.09 -11.46
N GLY A 149 -9.14 3.46 -10.19
CA GLY A 149 -9.75 2.83 -9.02
C GLY A 149 -9.27 1.39 -8.73
N ARG A 150 -8.09 1.00 -9.25
CA ARG A 150 -7.47 -0.30 -9.00
C ARG A 150 -6.01 -0.13 -8.57
N ILE A 151 -5.52 -1.06 -7.75
CA ILE A 151 -4.11 -1.12 -7.35
C ILE A 151 -3.28 -1.61 -8.54
N GLN A 152 -2.34 -0.78 -9.00
CA GLN A 152 -1.39 -1.11 -10.08
C GLN A 152 -0.01 -1.48 -9.55
N PHE A 153 0.38 -0.94 -8.40
CA PHE A 153 1.68 -1.24 -7.84
C PHE A 153 1.62 -1.30 -6.32
N ARG A 154 2.38 -2.21 -5.71
CA ARG A 154 2.64 -2.21 -4.27
C ARG A 154 4.12 -2.45 -4.00
N TRP A 155 4.70 -1.65 -3.11
CA TRP A 155 5.94 -1.98 -2.42
C TRP A 155 5.62 -2.18 -0.95
N GLU A 156 5.90 -3.35 -0.40
CA GLU A 156 5.77 -3.63 1.03
C GLU A 156 7.13 -3.89 1.67
N VAL A 157 7.32 -3.43 2.90
CA VAL A 157 8.37 -3.88 3.81
C VAL A 157 7.69 -4.36 5.10
N ALA A 158 7.91 -5.62 5.45
CA ALA A 158 7.37 -6.29 6.62
C ALA A 158 8.50 -6.80 7.52
N ASP A 159 8.27 -6.81 8.83
CA ASP A 159 9.20 -7.34 9.84
C ASP A 159 9.21 -8.87 9.85
N MET A 160 9.73 -9.47 8.77
CA MET A 160 9.84 -10.92 8.64
C MET A 160 10.83 -11.51 9.64
N LEU A 161 11.90 -10.78 9.98
CA LEU A 161 12.86 -11.25 10.97
C LEU A 161 12.19 -11.38 12.35
N GLY A 162 11.46 -10.36 12.80
CA GLY A 162 10.70 -10.41 14.05
C GLY A 162 9.66 -11.53 14.06
N MET A 163 9.00 -11.80 12.92
CA MET A 163 8.11 -12.96 12.79
C MET A 163 8.85 -14.30 12.96
N TYR A 164 9.99 -14.48 12.29
CA TYR A 164 10.79 -15.72 12.38
C TYR A 164 11.37 -15.95 13.78
N GLU A 165 11.77 -14.89 14.49
CA GLU A 165 12.22 -15.00 15.89
C GLU A 165 11.11 -15.51 16.83
N GLN A 166 9.85 -15.11 16.60
CA GLN A 166 8.70 -15.62 17.36
C GLN A 166 8.45 -17.12 17.14
N LEU A 167 8.81 -17.63 15.95
CA LEU A 167 8.84 -19.05 15.63
C LEU A 167 10.03 -19.80 16.26
N GLY A 168 10.94 -19.09 16.95
CA GLY A 168 12.13 -19.66 17.56
C GLY A 168 13.29 -19.87 16.59
N MET A 169 13.20 -19.32 15.38
CA MET A 169 14.31 -19.29 14.44
C MET A 169 15.38 -18.31 14.92
N LYS A 170 16.64 -18.56 14.54
CA LYS A 170 17.77 -17.69 14.90
C LYS A 170 18.50 -17.30 13.62
N LEU A 171 18.83 -16.02 13.51
CA LEU A 171 19.72 -15.56 12.47
C LEU A 171 21.09 -16.22 12.65
N GLN A 172 21.58 -16.87 11.59
CA GLN A 172 22.94 -17.39 11.52
C GLN A 172 23.72 -16.55 10.52
N LEU A 173 24.95 -16.17 10.87
CA LEU A 173 25.86 -15.53 9.95
C LEU A 173 26.57 -16.63 9.16
N ASP A 174 26.63 -16.47 7.84
CA ASP A 174 27.45 -17.33 7.01
C ASP A 174 28.93 -16.97 7.23
N GLU A 175 29.70 -17.82 7.92
CA GLU A 175 31.13 -17.63 8.18
C GLU A 175 32.02 -17.73 6.92
N THR A 176 31.43 -17.81 5.71
CA THR A 176 32.15 -18.08 4.46
C THR A 176 32.86 -16.86 3.86
N THR A 177 32.76 -15.66 4.46
CA THR A 177 33.40 -14.45 3.91
C THR A 177 34.76 -14.09 4.51
N GLU A 178 35.23 -14.72 5.58
CA GLU A 178 36.55 -14.39 6.16
C GLU A 178 37.74 -15.07 5.44
N ASN A 179 37.53 -16.20 4.75
CA ASN A 179 38.62 -16.97 4.14
C ASN A 179 39.03 -16.58 2.70
N GLN A 180 38.50 -15.49 2.14
CA GLN A 180 38.86 -15.04 0.78
C GLN A 180 39.84 -13.85 0.74
N SER A 181 40.38 -13.43 1.88
CA SER A 181 41.35 -12.32 1.94
C SER A 181 42.81 -12.72 2.19
N GLU A 182 43.10 -14.04 2.31
CA GLU A 182 44.46 -14.55 2.56
C GLU A 182 45.07 -15.36 1.39
N MET A 183 44.60 -15.19 0.15
CA MET A 183 45.25 -15.77 -1.05
C MET A 183 45.62 -14.73 -2.09
#